data_AF-A0A1M5PVR4-F1
#
_entry.id   AF-A0A1M5PVR4-F1
#
_cell.length_a   1.000
_cell.length_b   1.000
_cell.length_c   1.000
_cell.angle_alpha   90.00
_cell.angle_beta   90.00
_cell.angle_gamma   90.00
#
_symmetry.space_group_name_H-M   'P 1'
#
loop_
_entity.id
_entity.type
_entity.pdbx_description
1 polymer ?
#
loop_
_entity_poly.entity_id
_entity_poly.type
_entity_poly.pdbx_seq_one_letter_code
_entity_poly.pdbx_strand_id
1 'polypeptide(L)'
;MRDFFINALERVIGVLVVLMSIGVVIAAGGAMIGGVTTVDGTVVGGGIVPGLLVLLFGSLYVILMAGFMYLGLGIYQNTRRMAEKMDRMAQKGI
;
A
#
# COMPACT_ATOMS: atom_id res chain seq x y z
N MET A 1 13.70 -8.92 19.92
CA MET A 1 12.25 -8.69 19.70
C MET A 1 11.94 -7.59 18.69
N ARG A 2 12.78 -6.54 18.56
CA ARG A 2 12.57 -5.41 17.63
C ARG A 2 12.58 -5.80 16.14
N ASP A 3 13.51 -6.64 15.71
CA ASP A 3 13.59 -7.05 14.30
C ASP A 3 12.43 -7.97 13.89
N PHE A 4 11.83 -8.67 14.85
CA PHE A 4 10.58 -9.40 14.63
C PHE A 4 9.43 -8.45 14.27
N PHE A 5 9.24 -7.36 15.03
CA PHE A 5 8.18 -6.38 14.74
C PHE A 5 8.35 -5.71 13.38
N ILE A 6 9.57 -5.30 13.03
CA ILE A 6 9.83 -4.64 11.74
C ILE A 6 9.56 -5.59 10.58
N ASN A 7 10.11 -6.81 10.64
CA ASN A 7 9.92 -7.80 9.59
C ASN A 7 8.46 -8.29 9.51
N ALA A 8 7.76 -8.40 10.64
CA ALA A 8 6.35 -8.74 10.67
C ALA A 8 5.51 -7.62 10.04
N LEU A 9 5.77 -6.36 10.39
CA LEU A 9 5.02 -5.22 9.87
C LEU A 9 5.24 -5.03 8.36
N GLU A 10 6.47 -5.23 7.89
CA GLU A 10 6.79 -5.25 6.46
C GLU A 10 6.03 -6.36 5.72
N ARG A 11 6.00 -7.59 6.26
CA ARG A 11 5.24 -8.70 5.67
C ARG A 11 3.73 -8.44 5.69
N VAL A 12 3.20 -7.87 6.78
CA VAL A 12 1.79 -7.52 6.90
C VAL A 12 1.41 -6.47 5.85
N ILE A 13 2.21 -5.40 5.69
CA ILE A 13 1.99 -4.42 4.62
C ILE A 13 2.05 -5.10 3.26
N GLY A 14 3.03 -5.98 3.01
CA GLY A 14 3.10 -6.74 1.76
C GLY A 14 1.83 -7.52 1.46
N VAL A 15 1.31 -8.25 2.45
CA VAL A 15 0.04 -8.99 2.32
C VAL A 15 -1.13 -8.04 2.05
N LEU A 16 -1.22 -6.91 2.75
CA LEU A 16 -2.27 -5.93 2.52
C LEU A 16 -2.23 -5.36 1.11
N VAL A 17 -1.04 -5.02 0.58
CA VAL A 17 -0.89 -4.52 -0.79
C VAL A 17 -1.32 -5.56 -1.82
N VAL A 18 -0.99 -6.84 -1.62
CA VAL A 18 -1.45 -7.93 -2.49
C VAL A 18 -2.97 -8.06 -2.43
N LEU A 19 -3.57 -8.07 -1.24
CA LEU A 19 -5.02 -8.16 -1.08
C LEU A 19 -5.75 -6.97 -1.72
N MET A 20 -5.25 -5.74 -1.54
CA MET A 20 -5.82 -4.56 -2.19
C MET A 20 -5.70 -4.66 -3.71
N SER A 21 -4.57 -5.14 -4.23
CA SER A 21 -4.36 -5.32 -5.68
C SER A 21 -5.34 -6.33 -6.27
N ILE A 22 -5.55 -7.47 -5.59
CA ILE A 22 -6.57 -8.45 -5.96
C ILE A 22 -7.97 -7.81 -5.94
N GLY A 23 -8.28 -7.03 -4.90
CA GLY A 23 -9.55 -6.31 -4.80
C GLY A 23 -9.80 -5.38 -5.99
N VAL A 24 -8.79 -4.65 -6.46
CA VAL A 24 -8.87 -3.78 -7.65
C VAL A 24 -9.13 -4.59 -8.92
N VAL A 25 -8.45 -5.73 -9.10
CA VAL A 25 -8.67 -6.60 -10.27
C VAL A 25 -10.08 -7.18 -10.28
N ILE A 26 -10.57 -7.64 -9.12
CA ILE A 26 -11.95 -8.16 -8.98
C ILE A 26 -12.96 -7.04 -9.25
N ALA A 27 -12.76 -5.85 -8.68
CA ALA A 27 -13.63 -4.70 -8.89
C ALA A 27 -13.67 -4.27 -10.36
N ALA A 28 -12.53 -4.28 -11.05
CA ALA A 28 -12.45 -3.98 -12.47
C ALA A 28 -13.19 -5.02 -13.33
N GLY A 29 -13.01 -6.32 -13.04
CA GLY A 29 -13.76 -7.38 -13.71
C GLY A 29 -15.27 -7.27 -13.48
N GLY A 30 -15.68 -6.98 -12.24
CA GLY A 30 -17.07 -6.69 -11.88
C GLY A 30 -17.64 -5.49 -12.65
N ALA A 31 -16.87 -4.41 -12.74
CA ALA A 31 -17.23 -3.21 -13.49
C ALA A 31 -17.42 -3.48 -14.99
N MET A 32 -16.64 -4.39 -15.58
CA MET A 32 -16.76 -4.74 -16.99
C MET A 32 -18.00 -5.58 -17.29
N ILE A 33 -18.36 -6.51 -16.40
CA ILE A 33 -19.43 -7.50 -16.64
C ILE A 33 -20.78 -7.04 -16.07
N GLY A 34 -20.79 -6.51 -14.85
CA GLY A 34 -22.00 -6.23 -14.07
C GLY A 34 -22.32 -4.74 -13.89
N GLY A 35 -21.42 -3.84 -14.24
CA GLY A 35 -21.56 -2.41 -13.97
C GLY A 35 -20.96 -1.98 -12.64
N VAL A 36 -21.03 -0.67 -12.37
CA VAL A 36 -20.46 -0.04 -11.18
C VAL A 36 -21.56 0.69 -10.42
N THR A 37 -21.64 0.47 -9.12
CA THR A 37 -22.43 1.31 -8.22
C THR A 37 -21.57 2.49 -7.78
N THR A 38 -21.98 3.70 -8.12
CA THR A 38 -21.32 4.92 -7.68
C THR A 38 -21.74 5.27 -6.25
N VAL A 39 -21.04 6.23 -5.66
CA VAL A 39 -21.21 6.63 -4.24
C VAL A 39 -22.62 7.19 -3.97
N ASP A 40 -23.28 7.76 -4.97
CA ASP A 40 -24.65 8.26 -4.93
C ASP A 40 -25.72 7.15 -5.15
N GLY A 41 -25.29 5.88 -5.24
CA GLY A 41 -26.16 4.73 -5.42
C GLY A 41 -26.64 4.53 -6.86
N THR A 42 -26.19 5.33 -7.82
CA THR A 42 -26.53 5.10 -9.23
C THR A 42 -25.75 3.92 -9.79
N VAL A 43 -26.41 3.12 -10.63
CA VAL A 43 -25.80 1.97 -11.30
C VAL A 43 -25.43 2.38 -12.71
N VAL A 44 -24.12 2.49 -12.96
CA VAL A 44 -23.58 2.69 -14.30
C VAL A 44 -23.49 1.33 -14.96
N GLY A 45 -24.04 1.19 -16.16
CA GLY A 45 -23.99 -0.05 -16.93
C GLY A 45 -22.56 -0.58 -17.12
N GLY A 46 -22.44 -1.89 -17.26
CA GLY A 46 -21.17 -2.56 -17.50
C GLY A 46 -20.47 -2.10 -18.77
N GLY A 47 -19.15 -2.25 -18.81
CA GLY A 47 -18.38 -2.02 -20.03
C GLY A 47 -16.87 -1.91 -19.80
N ILE A 48 -16.13 -1.94 -20.90
CA ILE A 48 -14.66 -1.85 -20.88
C ILE A 48 -14.20 -0.53 -20.26
N VAL A 49 -14.88 0.58 -20.56
CA VAL A 49 -14.50 1.92 -20.08
C VAL A 49 -14.60 2.02 -18.54
N PRO A 50 -15.73 1.68 -17.88
CA PRO A 50 -15.80 1.59 -16.42
C PRO A 50 -14.70 0.72 -15.80
N GLY A 51 -14.44 -0.46 -16.36
CA GLY A 51 -13.39 -1.34 -15.87
C GLY A 51 -11.99 -0.74 -15.95
N LEU A 52 -11.66 -0.06 -17.06
CA LEU A 52 -10.38 0.64 -17.21
C LEU A 52 -10.22 1.80 -16.21
N LEU A 53 -11.30 2.54 -15.95
CA LEU A 53 -11.28 3.60 -14.93
C LEU A 53 -11.02 3.02 -13.53
N VAL A 54 -11.67 1.90 -13.18
CA VAL A 54 -11.43 1.21 -11.91
C VAL A 54 -9.98 0.73 -11.79
N LEU A 55 -9.41 0.15 -12.86
CA LEU A 55 -7.99 -0.24 -12.86
C LEU A 55 -7.07 0.96 -12.68
N LEU A 56 -7.31 2.06 -13.40
CA LEU A 56 -6.47 3.25 -13.34
C LEU A 56 -6.50 3.89 -11.95
N PHE A 57 -7.68 4.21 -11.44
CA PHE A 57 -7.82 4.87 -10.14
C PHE A 57 -7.56 3.92 -8.96
N GLY A 58 -7.97 2.66 -9.08
CA GLY A 58 -7.71 1.64 -8.07
C GLY A 58 -6.21 1.34 -7.92
N SER A 59 -5.49 1.16 -9.03
CA SER A 59 -4.03 0.95 -8.97
C SER A 59 -3.29 2.18 -8.45
N LEU A 60 -3.69 3.39 -8.87
CA LEU A 60 -3.14 4.63 -8.33
C LEU A 60 -3.36 4.73 -6.81
N TYR A 61 -4.56 4.38 -6.34
CA TYR A 61 -4.86 4.33 -4.90
C TYR A 61 -3.97 3.33 -4.16
N VAL A 62 -3.81 2.12 -4.70
CA VAL A 62 -2.93 1.09 -4.13
C VAL A 62 -1.50 1.58 -4.03
N ILE A 63 -0.96 2.20 -5.08
CA ILE A 63 0.41 2.73 -5.12
C ILE A 63 0.59 3.81 -4.05
N LEU A 64 -0.34 4.76 -3.96
CA LEU A 64 -0.25 5.83 -2.97
C LEU A 64 -0.34 5.28 -1.54
N MET A 65 -1.30 4.39 -1.26
CA MET A 65 -1.44 3.77 0.05
C MET A 65 -0.23 2.92 0.44
N ALA A 66 0.25 2.07 -0.47
CA ALA A 66 1.48 1.31 -0.28
C ALA A 66 2.66 2.23 -0.01
N GLY A 67 2.79 3.31 -0.80
CA GLY A 67 3.81 4.34 -0.64
C GLY A 67 3.81 4.95 0.76
N PHE A 68 2.66 5.36 1.28
CA PHE A 68 2.55 5.92 2.64
C PHE A 68 2.88 4.89 3.73
N MET A 69 2.40 3.65 3.59
CA MET A 69 2.70 2.58 4.54
C MET A 69 4.20 2.27 4.60
N TYR A 70 4.85 2.13 3.44
CA TYR A 70 6.30 1.90 3.37
C TYR A 70 7.12 3.13 3.75
N LEU A 71 6.63 4.34 3.48
CA LEU A 71 7.30 5.57 3.90
C LEU A 71 7.39 5.65 5.43
N GLY A 72 6.31 5.33 6.15
CA GLY A 72 6.31 5.28 7.62
C GLY A 72 7.35 4.29 8.17
N LEU A 73 7.40 3.08 7.59
CA LEU A 73 8.44 2.10 7.90
C LEU A 73 9.86 2.62 7.61
N GLY A 74 10.05 3.26 6.45
CA GLY A 74 11.33 3.81 6.01
C GLY A 74 11.84 4.89 6.95
N ILE A 75 10.97 5.80 7.40
CA ILE A 75 11.32 6.84 8.37
C ILE A 75 11.79 6.21 9.68
N TYR A 76 11.04 5.23 10.21
CA TYR A 76 11.42 4.54 11.44
C TYR A 76 12.79 3.87 11.32
N GLN A 77 13.05 3.16 10.22
CA GLN A 77 14.34 2.52 9.98
C GLN A 77 15.49 3.53 9.84
N ASN A 78 15.24 4.69 9.21
CA ASN A 78 16.25 5.73 9.04
C ASN A 78 16.62 6.40 10.37
N THR A 79 15.63 6.79 11.17
CA THR A 79 15.86 7.35 12.52
C THR A 79 16.60 6.36 13.41
N ARG A 80 16.24 5.08 13.33
CA ARG A 80 16.94 4.01 14.06
C ARG A 80 18.41 3.88 13.64
N ARG A 81 18.68 3.81 12.33
CA ARG A 81 20.05 3.71 11.80
C ARG A 81 20.90 4.92 12.20
N MET A 82 20.29 6.09 12.34
CA MET A 82 20.97 7.29 12.82
C MET A 82 21.34 7.18 14.30
N ALA A 83 20.40 6.76 15.16
CA ALA A 83 20.67 6.52 16.59
C ALA A 83 21.80 5.51 16.80
N GLU A 84 21.76 4.37 16.09
CA GLU A 84 22.80 3.33 16.19
C GLU A 84 24.19 3.82 15.74
N LYS A 85 24.25 4.67 14.71
CA LYS A 85 25.50 5.29 14.28
C LYS A 85 26.01 6.29 15.32
N MET A 86 25.12 7.06 15.94
CA MET A 86 25.47 8.02 16.98
C MET A 86 26.03 7.34 18.22
N ASP A 87 25.40 6.26 18.69
CA ASP A 87 25.90 5.45 19.80
C ASP A 87 27.29 4.87 19.49
N ARG A 88 27.51 4.39 18.26
CA ARG A 88 28.81 3.88 17.82
C ARG A 88 29.87 4.97 17.71
N MET A 89 29.51 6.18 17.30
CA MET A 89 30.44 7.32 17.27
C MET A 89 30.83 7.72 18.69
N ALA A 90 29.88 7.78 19.62
CA ALA A 90 30.14 8.04 21.04
C ALA A 90 31.00 6.95 21.69
N GLN A 91 30.86 5.68 21.27
CA GLN A 91 31.72 4.58 21.73
C GLN A 91 33.12 4.56 21.09
N LYS A 92 33.25 5.03 19.84
CA LYS A 92 34.53 4.95 19.11
C LYS A 92 35.50 6.08 19.43
N GLY A 93 35.07 7.12 20.14
CA GLY A 93 35.90 8.28 20.48
C GLY A 93 36.30 9.05 19.21
N ILE A 94 35.71 10.20 18.90
CA ILE A 94 36.16 11.45 19.53
C ILE A 94 36.19 11.37 21.05
#